data_AF-A0A943JXM3-F1
#
_entry.id   AF-A0A943JXM3-F1
#
_cell.length_a   1.000
_cell.length_b   1.000
_cell.length_c   1.000
_cell.angle_alpha   90.00
_cell.angle_beta   90.00
_cell.angle_gamma   90.00
#
_symmetry.space_group_name_H-M   'P 1'
#
loop_
_entity.id
_entity.type
_entity.pdbx_description
1 polymer ?
#
loop_
_entity_poly.entity_id
_entity_poly.type
_entity_poly.pdbx_seq_one_letter_code
_entity_poly.pdbx_strand_id
1 'polypeptide(L)'
;MTEINPVNFNGVKIKGPEKMSKAENLIEEKTKTIISKLHARAEREVPDYGDFSVVYEEFKNPDKNLSASDFMLKIYKPKNAKDEKFRCIEAVAYALPKPYKSEALIAQGNKEEILNILQDEEFLDVLQNTFTRLSANLEDM
;
A
#
# COMPACT_ATOMS: atom_id res chain seq x y z
N MET A 1 30.52 -45.49 36.32
CA MET A 1 29.57 -45.10 35.27
C MET A 1 28.80 -43.91 35.80
N THR A 2 29.03 -42.73 35.24
CA THR A 2 28.42 -41.49 35.71
C THR A 2 27.10 -41.31 34.96
N GLU A 3 25.99 -41.32 35.68
CA GLU A 3 24.66 -41.08 35.09
C GLU A 3 24.57 -39.61 34.65
N ILE A 4 24.35 -39.40 33.36
CA ILE A 4 24.11 -38.09 32.78
C ILE A 4 22.61 -37.87 32.82
N ASN A 5 22.14 -37.00 33.71
CA ASN A 5 20.74 -36.57 33.71
C ASN A 5 20.47 -35.72 32.46
N PRO A 6 19.41 -36.01 31.68
CA PRO A 6 19.05 -35.18 30.53
C PRO A 6 18.55 -33.82 31.01
N VAL A 7 19.17 -32.76 30.50
CA VAL A 7 18.77 -31.38 30.77
C VAL A 7 17.49 -31.10 29.97
N ASN A 8 16.41 -30.80 30.67
CA ASN A 8 15.11 -30.50 30.07
C ASN A 8 15.14 -29.06 29.53
N PHE A 9 15.33 -28.89 28.21
CA PHE A 9 15.28 -27.59 27.54
C PHE A 9 13.83 -27.11 27.37
N ASN A 10 13.16 -26.77 28.47
CA ASN A 10 11.91 -26.02 28.43
C ASN A 10 12.23 -24.53 28.63
N GLY A 11 12.34 -23.77 27.54
CA GLY A 11 12.62 -22.34 27.66
C GLY A 11 12.41 -21.46 26.44
N VAL A 12 12.22 -21.99 25.23
CA VAL A 12 11.92 -21.16 24.06
C VAL A 12 10.47 -21.39 23.64
N LYS A 13 9.58 -20.50 24.08
CA LYS A 13 8.31 -20.29 23.40
C LYS A 13 8.62 -19.72 22.02
N ILE A 14 8.78 -20.59 21.03
CA ILE A 14 8.69 -20.18 19.64
C ILE A 14 7.25 -19.68 19.46
N LYS A 15 7.05 -18.36 19.35
CA LYS A 15 5.78 -17.83 18.88
C LYS A 15 5.57 -18.44 17.49
N GLY A 16 4.63 -19.37 17.38
CA GLY A 16 4.10 -19.77 16.08
C GLY A 16 3.55 -18.52 15.36
N PRO A 17 3.35 -18.58 14.04
CA PRO A 17 2.85 -17.44 13.28
C PRO A 17 1.57 -16.92 13.96
N GLU A 18 1.59 -15.64 14.35
CA GLU A 18 0.42 -14.96 14.87
C GLU A 18 -0.69 -15.05 13.81
N LYS A 19 -1.86 -15.54 14.21
CA LYS A 19 -3.02 -15.57 13.31
C LYS A 19 -3.39 -14.13 12.98
N MET A 20 -3.20 -13.71 11.73
CA MET A 20 -3.66 -12.42 11.24
C MET A 20 -5.16 -12.25 11.51
N SER A 21 -5.55 -11.05 11.94
CA SER A 21 -6.93 -10.71 12.20
C SER A 21 -7.76 -10.71 10.90
N LYS A 22 -9.07 -10.92 11.02
CA LYS A 22 -9.99 -10.89 9.87
C LYS A 22 -9.98 -9.53 9.15
N ALA A 23 -9.68 -8.44 9.87
CA ALA A 23 -9.60 -7.09 9.31
C ALA A 23 -8.32 -6.90 8.48
N GLU A 24 -7.17 -7.35 9.00
CA GLU A 24 -5.89 -7.32 8.27
C GLU A 24 -5.96 -8.11 6.96
N ASN A 25 -6.55 -9.32 7.00
CA ASN A 25 -6.77 -10.11 5.78
C ASN A 25 -7.64 -9.37 4.75
N LEU A 26 -8.63 -8.61 5.21
CA LEU A 26 -9.54 -7.88 4.32
C LEU A 26 -8.87 -6.62 3.74
N ILE A 27 -8.00 -5.94 4.50
CA ILE A 27 -7.17 -4.85 3.96
C ILE A 27 -6.26 -5.41 2.87
N GLU A 28 -5.56 -6.52 3.13
CA GLU A 28 -4.66 -7.14 2.14
C GLU A 28 -5.40 -7.46 0.83
N GLU A 29 -6.55 -8.12 0.92
CA GLU A 29 -7.39 -8.44 -0.25
C GLU A 29 -7.82 -7.19 -1.03
N LYS A 30 -8.20 -6.12 -0.31
CA LYS A 30 -8.57 -4.84 -0.93
C LYS A 30 -7.37 -4.17 -1.59
N THR A 31 -6.20 -4.21 -0.96
CA THR A 31 -4.95 -3.68 -1.51
C THR A 31 -4.56 -4.42 -2.79
N LYS A 32 -4.57 -5.76 -2.79
CA LYS A 32 -4.36 -6.56 -4.01
C LYS A 32 -5.35 -6.19 -5.12
N THR A 33 -6.62 -6.01 -4.75
CA THR A 33 -7.68 -5.63 -5.70
C THR A 33 -7.41 -4.27 -6.34
N ILE A 34 -7.04 -3.24 -5.57
CA ILE A 34 -6.78 -1.92 -6.14
C ILE A 34 -5.50 -1.89 -6.97
N ILE A 35 -4.45 -2.64 -6.59
CA ILE A 35 -3.23 -2.76 -7.39
C ILE A 35 -3.58 -3.35 -8.76
N SER A 36 -4.31 -4.47 -8.79
CA SER A 36 -4.72 -5.13 -10.04
C SER A 36 -5.60 -4.23 -10.93
N LYS A 37 -6.58 -3.54 -10.33
CA LYS A 37 -7.43 -2.60 -11.08
C LYS A 37 -6.65 -1.41 -11.61
N LEU A 38 -5.78 -0.82 -10.79
CA LEU A 38 -4.98 0.33 -11.18
C LEU A 38 -4.00 -0.04 -12.29
N HIS A 39 -3.39 -1.23 -12.23
CA HIS A 39 -2.57 -1.76 -13.31
C HIS A 39 -3.35 -1.83 -14.64
N ALA A 40 -4.51 -2.50 -14.63
CA ALA A 40 -5.34 -2.63 -15.83
C ALA A 40 -5.80 -1.27 -16.40
N ARG A 41 -6.02 -0.28 -15.54
CA ARG A 41 -6.31 1.09 -15.97
C ARG A 41 -5.07 1.82 -16.47
N ALA A 42 -3.93 1.67 -15.82
CA ALA A 42 -2.67 2.27 -16.23
C ALA A 42 -2.27 1.83 -17.64
N GLU A 43 -2.46 0.56 -17.98
CA GLU A 43 -2.21 0.04 -19.33
C GLU A 43 -3.00 0.80 -20.42
N ARG A 44 -4.27 1.10 -20.13
CA ARG A 44 -5.22 1.70 -21.08
C ARG A 44 -5.21 3.24 -21.09
N GLU A 45 -5.03 3.85 -19.93
CA GLU A 45 -5.31 5.28 -19.70
C GLU A 45 -4.04 6.12 -19.53
N VAL A 46 -2.92 5.53 -19.13
CA VAL A 46 -1.65 6.27 -18.99
C VAL A 46 -0.93 6.23 -20.35
N PRO A 47 -0.68 7.38 -21.00
CA PRO A 47 0.06 7.43 -22.25
C PRO A 47 1.58 7.31 -22.01
N ASP A 48 2.33 6.95 -23.04
CA ASP A 48 3.79 6.83 -22.96
C ASP A 48 4.49 8.18 -22.76
N TYR A 49 3.90 9.27 -23.25
CA TYR A 49 4.37 10.66 -23.13
C TYR A 49 3.18 11.63 -23.01
N GLY A 50 3.46 12.87 -22.59
CA GLY A 50 2.48 13.94 -22.53
C GLY A 50 1.64 13.96 -21.24
N ASP A 51 0.58 14.77 -21.25
CA ASP A 51 -0.32 14.94 -20.11
C ASP A 51 -1.51 13.97 -20.17
N PHE A 52 -2.03 13.63 -19.00
CA PHE A 52 -3.20 12.77 -18.84
C PHE A 52 -3.94 13.10 -17.55
N SER A 53 -5.21 12.70 -17.49
CA SER A 53 -5.99 12.82 -16.25
C SER A 53 -5.47 11.85 -15.20
N VAL A 54 -5.55 12.21 -13.92
CA VAL A 54 -5.16 11.32 -12.82
C VAL A 54 -5.95 10.00 -12.93
N VAL A 55 -5.22 8.88 -12.94
CA VAL A 55 -5.81 7.53 -12.94
C VAL A 55 -5.73 7.01 -11.51
N TYR A 56 -6.84 6.59 -10.92
CA TYR A 56 -6.86 6.17 -9.52
C TYR A 56 -7.89 5.09 -9.25
N GLU A 57 -7.65 4.34 -8.18
CA GLU A 57 -8.58 3.39 -7.59
C GLU A 57 -8.64 3.61 -6.07
N GLU A 58 -9.79 3.33 -5.48
CA GLU A 58 -10.03 3.56 -4.06
C GLU A 58 -10.85 2.44 -3.42
N PHE A 59 -10.75 2.33 -2.10
CA PHE A 59 -11.61 1.45 -1.31
C PHE A 59 -11.86 2.01 0.09
N LYS A 60 -13.03 1.67 0.64
CA LYS A 60 -13.37 1.94 2.03
C LYS A 60 -12.54 1.06 2.96
N ASN A 61 -11.94 1.69 3.97
CA ASN A 61 -11.16 0.97 4.97
C ASN A 61 -12.06 0.01 5.77
N PRO A 62 -11.78 -1.31 5.73
CA PRO A 62 -12.54 -2.29 6.51
C PRO A 62 -12.08 -2.38 7.98
N ASP A 63 -10.88 -1.89 8.31
CA ASP A 63 -10.33 -1.96 9.66
C ASP A 63 -10.70 -0.71 10.47
N LYS A 64 -11.51 -0.92 11.51
CA LYS A 64 -11.97 0.15 12.39
C LYS A 64 -10.92 0.62 13.39
N ASN A 65 -9.78 -0.07 13.49
CA ASN A 65 -8.66 0.35 14.34
C ASN A 65 -7.80 1.42 13.66
N LEU A 66 -7.93 1.58 12.34
CA LEU A 66 -7.25 2.60 11.57
C LEU A 66 -8.15 3.82 11.43
N SER A 67 -7.58 5.01 11.65
CA SER A 67 -8.29 6.28 11.57
C SER A 67 -8.69 6.73 10.17
N ALA A 68 -8.13 6.13 9.12
CA ALA A 68 -8.56 6.37 7.75
C ALA A 68 -9.96 5.80 7.48
N SER A 69 -10.81 6.57 6.80
CA SER A 69 -12.09 6.11 6.28
C SER A 69 -11.95 5.38 4.94
N ASP A 70 -11.06 5.88 4.09
CA ASP A 70 -10.87 5.45 2.71
C ASP A 70 -9.40 5.54 2.33
N PHE A 71 -8.97 4.62 1.46
CA PHE A 71 -7.65 4.61 0.87
C PHE A 71 -7.76 4.74 -0.65
N MET A 72 -6.81 5.47 -1.25
CA MET A 72 -6.70 5.65 -2.70
C MET A 72 -5.25 5.43 -3.13
N LEU A 73 -5.10 4.83 -4.30
CA LEU A 73 -3.83 4.75 -5.02
C LEU A 73 -4.01 5.42 -6.38
N LYS A 74 -3.12 6.36 -6.73
CA LYS A 74 -3.25 7.16 -7.96
C LYS A 74 -1.94 7.27 -8.73
N ILE A 75 -2.06 7.37 -10.05
CA ILE A 75 -0.99 7.66 -10.99
C ILE A 75 -1.24 9.04 -11.60
N TYR A 76 -0.23 9.89 -11.59
CA TYR A 76 -0.31 11.22 -12.18
C TYR A 76 1.04 11.68 -12.74
N LYS A 77 1.00 12.71 -13.60
CA LYS A 77 2.16 13.50 -13.97
C LYS A 77 2.14 14.82 -13.19
N PRO A 78 3.17 15.16 -12.40
CA PRO A 78 3.25 16.46 -11.76
C PRO A 78 3.22 17.60 -12.78
N LYS A 79 2.48 18.68 -12.49
CA LYS A 79 2.32 19.82 -13.41
C LYS A 79 3.64 20.50 -13.79
N ASN A 80 4.65 20.40 -12.93
CA ASN A 80 5.97 20.98 -13.11
C ASN A 80 7.02 19.98 -13.63
N ALA A 81 6.63 18.75 -13.95
CA ALA A 81 7.54 17.76 -14.53
C ALA A 81 7.97 18.21 -15.94
N LYS A 82 9.28 18.46 -16.10
CA LYS A 82 9.86 18.82 -17.41
C LYS A 82 9.91 17.65 -18.38
N ASP A 83 10.09 16.45 -17.84
CA ASP A 83 10.09 15.23 -18.63
C ASP A 83 8.64 14.80 -18.89
N GLU A 84 8.26 14.75 -20.17
CA GLU A 84 6.94 14.33 -20.60
C GLU A 84 6.66 12.85 -20.30
N LYS A 85 7.70 12.07 -20.01
CA LYS A 85 7.60 10.68 -19.61
C LYS A 85 7.56 10.47 -18.09
N PHE A 86 7.53 11.53 -17.27
CA PHE A 86 7.65 11.38 -15.82
C PHE A 86 6.30 11.22 -15.11
N ARG A 87 6.12 10.10 -14.40
CA ARG A 87 4.87 9.64 -13.76
C ARG A 87 5.17 9.32 -12.29
N CYS A 88 4.17 9.49 -11.44
CA CYS A 88 4.25 9.23 -10.01
C CYS A 88 3.13 8.27 -9.60
N ILE A 89 3.43 7.35 -8.67
CA ILE A 89 2.44 6.61 -7.88
C ILE A 89 2.37 7.25 -6.49
N GLU A 90 1.17 7.61 -6.05
CA GLU A 90 0.93 8.19 -4.73
C GLU A 90 -0.22 7.47 -4.04
N ALA A 91 -0.02 7.17 -2.76
CA ALA A 91 -1.06 6.67 -1.87
C ALA A 91 -1.67 7.82 -1.08
N VAL A 92 -2.97 7.71 -0.81
CA VAL A 92 -3.74 8.69 -0.05
C VAL A 92 -4.59 7.94 0.97
N ALA A 93 -4.62 8.46 2.20
CA ALA A 93 -5.59 8.08 3.22
C ALA A 93 -6.48 9.29 3.54
N TYR A 94 -7.79 9.07 3.62
CA TYR A 94 -8.79 10.09 3.92
C TYR A 94 -9.41 9.89 5.29
N ALA A 95 -9.85 10.98 5.94
CA ALA A 95 -10.66 10.94 7.17
C ALA A 95 -12.09 11.46 6.94
N LEU A 96 -12.81 10.91 5.95
CA LEU A 96 -14.14 11.40 5.59
C LEU A 96 -15.15 11.28 6.74
N PRO A 97 -16.09 12.24 6.88
CA PRO A 97 -16.35 13.37 5.97
C PRO A 97 -15.45 14.60 6.22
N LYS A 98 -14.45 14.54 7.11
CA LYS A 98 -13.53 15.66 7.31
C LYS A 98 -12.68 15.85 6.04
N PRO A 99 -12.27 17.08 5.71
CA PRO A 99 -11.44 17.35 4.53
C PRO A 99 -9.96 16.95 4.71
N TYR A 100 -9.64 16.18 5.77
CA TYR A 100 -8.28 15.78 6.07
C TYR A 100 -7.87 14.56 5.25
N LYS A 101 -6.65 14.64 4.72
CA LYS A 101 -5.99 13.55 4.01
C LYS A 101 -4.51 13.55 4.33
N SER A 102 -3.91 12.37 4.25
CA SER A 102 -2.48 12.13 4.34
C SER A 102 -2.03 11.49 3.04
N GLU A 103 -0.94 11.97 2.44
CA GLU A 103 -0.46 11.53 1.12
C GLU A 103 1.02 11.14 1.19
N ALA A 104 1.40 10.12 0.43
CA ALA A 104 2.80 9.73 0.24
C ALA A 104 3.08 9.32 -1.20
N LEU A 105 4.10 9.95 -1.80
CA LEU A 105 4.72 9.47 -3.03
C LEU A 105 5.39 8.13 -2.73
N ILE A 106 4.99 7.09 -3.47
CA ILE A 106 5.53 5.73 -3.30
C ILE A 106 6.63 5.48 -4.34
N ALA A 107 6.37 5.86 -5.58
CA ALA A 107 7.28 5.60 -6.68
C ALA A 107 7.16 6.63 -7.80
N GLN A 108 8.16 6.65 -8.68
CA GLN A 108 8.22 7.52 -9.85
C GLN A 108 8.94 6.81 -11.00
N GLY A 109 8.61 7.17 -12.22
CA GLY A 109 9.22 6.60 -13.42
C GLY A 109 8.45 6.93 -14.69
N ASN A 110 8.71 6.18 -15.76
CA ASN A 110 7.92 6.17 -16.98
C ASN A 110 6.79 5.13 -16.91
N LYS A 111 5.94 5.06 -17.95
CA LYS A 111 4.79 4.13 -17.96
C LYS A 111 5.22 2.68 -17.72
N GLU A 112 6.27 2.20 -18.39
CA GLU A 112 6.76 0.83 -18.26
C GLU A 112 7.22 0.55 -16.83
N GLU A 113 7.99 1.47 -16.24
CA GLU A 113 8.44 1.36 -14.84
C GLU A 113 7.25 1.35 -13.86
N ILE A 114 6.24 2.20 -14.08
CA ILE A 114 5.01 2.21 -13.27
C ILE A 114 4.27 0.86 -13.36
N LEU A 115 4.13 0.30 -14.57
CA LEU A 115 3.46 -0.99 -14.76
C LEU A 115 4.24 -2.13 -14.08
N ASN A 116 5.57 -2.14 -14.21
CA ASN A 116 6.42 -3.13 -13.56
C ASN A 116 6.30 -3.06 -12.03
N ILE A 117 6.28 -1.85 -11.45
CA ILE A 117 6.11 -1.65 -10.00
C ILE A 117 4.76 -2.19 -9.53
N LEU A 118 3.68 -1.98 -10.28
CA LEU A 118 2.35 -2.49 -9.92
C LEU A 118 2.24 -4.03 -10.02
N GLN A 119 3.18 -4.69 -10.69
CA GLN A 119 3.27 -6.15 -10.77
C GLN A 119 4.28 -6.75 -9.78
N ASP A 120 5.06 -5.91 -9.10
CA ASP A 120 6.05 -6.36 -8.13
C ASP A 120 5.37 -6.95 -6.88
N GLU A 121 5.79 -8.14 -6.47
CA GLU A 121 5.26 -8.82 -5.30
C GLU A 121 5.54 -8.03 -4.01
N GLU A 122 6.67 -7.33 -3.93
CA GLU A 122 7.05 -6.51 -2.78
C GLU A 122 6.21 -5.22 -2.68
N PHE A 123 5.59 -4.79 -3.78
CA PHE A 123 4.80 -3.56 -3.81
C PHE A 123 3.56 -3.62 -2.91
N LEU A 124 2.99 -4.82 -2.74
CA LEU A 124 1.87 -5.04 -1.82
C LEU A 124 2.24 -4.63 -0.40
N ASP A 125 3.37 -5.13 0.10
CA ASP A 125 3.85 -4.88 1.45
C ASP A 125 4.20 -3.40 1.65
N VAL A 126 4.85 -2.80 0.66
CA VAL A 126 5.15 -1.35 0.65
C VAL A 126 3.87 -0.52 0.75
N LEU A 127 2.85 -0.88 -0.02
CA LEU A 127 1.59 -0.15 -0.05
C LEU A 127 0.81 -0.32 1.25
N GLN A 128 0.74 -1.52 1.80
CA GLN A 128 0.07 -1.77 3.09
C GLN A 128 0.74 -0.99 4.23
N ASN A 129 2.07 -1.05 4.33
CA ASN A 129 2.83 -0.28 5.32
C ASN A 129 2.61 1.22 5.14
N THR A 130 2.52 1.69 3.89
CA THR A 130 2.22 3.09 3.59
C THR A 130 0.82 3.47 4.05
N PHE A 131 -0.21 2.67 3.77
CA PHE A 131 -1.57 2.96 4.23
C PHE A 131 -1.70 3.00 5.75
N THR A 132 -1.08 2.07 6.47
CA THR A 132 -1.04 2.09 7.94
C THR A 132 -0.40 3.36 8.46
N ARG A 133 0.76 3.75 7.91
CA ARG A 133 1.45 4.99 8.28
C ARG A 133 0.63 6.25 7.97
N LEU A 134 0.03 6.31 6.77
CA LEU A 134 -0.81 7.44 6.37
C LEU A 134 -2.04 7.56 7.26
N SER A 135 -2.64 6.44 7.66
CA SER A 135 -3.75 6.40 8.60
C SER A 135 -3.36 6.89 9.99
N ALA A 136 -2.18 6.51 10.49
CA ALA A 136 -1.69 6.99 11.80
C ALA A 136 -1.51 8.51 11.82
N ASN A 137 -1.01 9.11 10.73
CA ASN A 137 -0.88 10.57 10.61
C ASN A 137 -2.22 11.32 10.69
N LEU A 138 -3.36 10.65 10.50
CA LEU A 138 -4.69 11.25 10.63
C LEU A 138 -5.17 11.32 12.08
N GLU A 139 -4.56 10.57 13.02
CA GLU A 139 -4.88 10.63 14.45
C GLU A 139 -4.36 11.91 15.10
N ASP A 140 -3.24 12.41 14.58
CA ASP A 140 -2.58 13.62 15.05
C ASP A 140 -3.23 14.93 14.52
N MET A 141 -4.34 14.85 13.77
CA MET A 141 -5.02 15.98 13.11
C MET A 141 -6.42 16.29 13.68
#